data_AF-A0A941ATK1-F1
#
_entry.id   AF-A0A941ATK1-F1
#
_cell.length_a   1.000
_cell.length_b   1.000
_cell.length_c   1.000
_cell.angle_alpha   90.00
_cell.angle_beta   90.00
_cell.angle_gamma   90.00
#
_symmetry.space_group_name_H-M   'P 1'
#
loop_
_entity.id
_entity.type
_entity.pdbx_description
1 polymer ?
#
loop_
_entity_poly.entity_id
_entity_poly.type
_entity_poly.pdbx_seq_one_letter_code
_entity_poly.pdbx_strand_id
1 'polypeptide(L)'
;MNEKDRILDRLRTMLQERFDADPNQVTEETKLSQLGVDSILMADMMIDIESDLDFTFKTLDLPKNPSVGDVVRLIQESMQPAG
;
A
#
# COMPACT_ATOMS: atom_id res chain seq x y z
N MET A 1 6.36 16.56 -7.44
CA MET A 1 5.89 15.35 -6.76
C MET A 1 5.52 14.34 -7.82
N ASN A 2 6.25 13.23 -7.88
CA ASN A 2 6.00 12.17 -8.86
C ASN A 2 4.81 11.29 -8.39
N GLU A 3 4.37 10.34 -9.22
CA GLU A 3 3.26 9.44 -8.88
C GLU A 3 3.57 8.56 -7.65
N LYS A 4 4.78 8.02 -7.58
CA LYS A 4 5.24 7.18 -6.47
C LYS A 4 5.12 7.90 -5.13
N ASP A 5 5.56 9.16 -5.06
CA ASP A 5 5.48 10.00 -3.86
C ASP A 5 4.02 10.20 -3.44
N ARG A 6 3.10 10.40 -4.40
CA ARG A 6 1.66 10.54 -4.12
C ARG A 6 1.06 9.28 -3.52
N ILE A 7 1.39 8.12 -4.10
CA ILE A 7 0.90 6.83 -3.62
C ILE A 7 1.45 6.56 -2.21
N LEU A 8 2.75 6.81 -2.00
CA LEU A 8 3.37 6.62 -0.69
C LEU A 8 2.75 7.54 0.37
N ASP A 9 2.53 8.81 0.07
CA ASP A 9 1.89 9.74 1.00
C ASP A 9 0.44 9.35 1.30
N ARG A 10 -0.33 8.89 0.30
CA ARG A 10 -1.68 8.35 0.56
C ARG A 10 -1.63 7.12 1.44
N LEU A 11 -0.70 6.19 1.18
CA LEU A 11 -0.56 4.98 1.97
C LEU A 11 -0.18 5.32 3.42
N ARG A 12 0.70 6.30 3.64
CA ARG A 12 1.04 6.81 4.98
C ARG A 12 -0.17 7.34 5.72
N THR A 13 -1.00 8.15 5.06
CA THR A 13 -2.24 8.67 5.66
C THR A 13 -3.18 7.54 6.05
N MET A 14 -3.43 6.58 5.15
CA MET A 14 -4.29 5.44 5.44
C MET A 14 -3.73 4.57 6.58
N LEU A 15 -2.40 4.36 6.60
CA LEU A 15 -1.73 3.59 7.65
C LEU A 15 -1.82 4.28 9.02
N GLN A 16 -1.71 5.61 9.05
CA GLN A 16 -1.91 6.41 10.25
C GLN A 16 -3.37 6.31 10.74
N GLU A 17 -4.34 6.50 9.84
CA GLU A 17 -5.76 6.54 10.19
C GLU A 17 -6.29 5.19 10.69
N ARG A 18 -5.83 4.08 10.12
CA ARG A 18 -6.34 2.74 10.42
C ARG A 18 -5.52 1.96 11.43
N PHE A 19 -4.21 2.16 11.46
CA PHE A 19 -3.28 1.34 12.24
C PHE A 19 -2.50 2.16 13.27
N ASP A 20 -2.82 3.45 13.46
CA ASP A 20 -2.15 4.38 14.37
C ASP A 20 -0.61 4.42 14.16
N ALA A 21 -0.19 4.18 12.91
CA ALA A 21 1.21 4.20 12.53
C ALA A 21 1.71 5.65 12.42
N ASP A 22 2.91 5.93 12.94
CA ASP A 22 3.55 7.23 12.73
C ASP A 22 3.99 7.37 11.26
N PRO A 23 3.38 8.27 10.47
CA PRO A 23 3.69 8.41 9.04
C PRO A 23 5.15 8.80 8.79
N ASN A 24 5.84 9.40 9.76
CA ASN A 24 7.26 9.76 9.66
C ASN A 24 8.19 8.55 9.82
N GLN A 25 7.72 7.46 10.42
CA GLN A 25 8.48 6.21 10.56
C GLN A 25 8.16 5.19 9.46
N VAL A 26 7.13 5.46 8.66
CA VAL A 26 6.75 4.64 7.52
C VAL A 26 7.64 4.99 6.31
N THR A 27 8.54 4.06 5.99
CA THR A 27 9.44 4.11 4.83
C THR A 27 9.09 3.01 3.84
N GLU A 28 9.65 3.05 2.63
CA GLU A 28 9.45 1.98 1.64
C GLU A 28 9.94 0.61 2.13
N GLU A 29 10.93 0.57 3.02
CA GLU A 29 11.49 -0.67 3.55
C GLU A 29 10.68 -1.22 4.72
N THR A 30 9.84 -0.40 5.35
CA THR A 30 9.01 -0.76 6.49
C THR A 30 8.09 -1.91 6.12
N LYS A 31 8.13 -3.00 6.90
CA LYS A 31 7.27 -4.17 6.70
C LYS A 31 5.89 -3.90 7.25
N LEU A 32 4.85 -4.34 6.53
CA LEU A 32 3.47 -4.18 6.98
C LEU A 32 3.24 -4.90 8.33
N SER A 33 3.90 -6.04 8.54
CA SER A 33 3.88 -6.76 9.82
C SER A 33 4.47 -5.98 11.00
N GLN A 34 5.43 -5.07 10.76
CA GLN A 34 5.97 -4.18 11.81
C GLN A 34 4.96 -3.10 12.22
N LEU A 35 3.99 -2.81 11.36
CA LEU A 35 2.89 -1.87 11.62
C LEU A 35 1.65 -2.58 12.19
N GLY A 36 1.76 -3.87 12.55
CA GLY A 36 0.65 -4.67 13.07
C GLY A 36 -0.36 -5.10 12.00
N VAL A 37 -0.06 -4.92 10.71
CA VAL A 37 -0.92 -5.37 9.62
C VAL A 37 -0.70 -6.88 9.40
N ASP A 38 -1.71 -7.66 9.77
CA ASP A 38 -1.77 -9.10 9.48
C ASP A 38 -2.42 -9.40 8.12
N SER A 39 -2.59 -10.68 7.77
CA SER A 39 -3.14 -11.08 6.47
C SER A 39 -4.60 -10.67 6.24
N ILE A 40 -5.40 -10.54 7.31
CA ILE A 40 -6.81 -10.14 7.20
C ILE A 40 -6.87 -8.63 6.97
N LEU A 41 -6.17 -7.89 7.82
CA LEU A 41 -6.05 -6.44 7.72
C LEU A 41 -5.43 -6.01 6.40
N MET A 42 -4.51 -6.82 5.86
CA MET A 42 -3.91 -6.59 4.56
C MET A 42 -4.93 -6.72 3.43
N ALA A 43 -5.85 -7.70 3.48
CA ALA A 43 -6.90 -7.82 2.48
C ALA A 43 -7.85 -6.60 2.51
N ASP A 44 -8.25 -6.17 3.70
CA ASP A 44 -9.07 -4.97 3.89
C ASP A 44 -8.35 -3.71 3.38
N MET A 45 -7.05 -3.61 3.64
CA MET A 45 -6.21 -2.53 3.15
C MET A 45 -6.16 -2.47 1.62
N MET A 46 -6.11 -3.61 0.92
CA MET A 46 -6.11 -3.62 -0.55
C MET A 46 -7.44 -3.15 -1.12
N ILE A 47 -8.56 -3.57 -0.53
CA ILE A 47 -9.91 -3.13 -0.95
C ILE A 47 -10.06 -1.61 -0.80
N ASP A 48 -9.53 -1.07 0.29
CA ASP A 48 -9.48 0.35 0.55
C ASP A 48 -8.69 1.12 -0.51
N ILE A 49 -7.51 0.62 -0.86
CA ILE A 49 -6.65 1.22 -1.88
C ILE A 49 -7.36 1.23 -3.24
N GLU A 50 -8.03 0.14 -3.62
CA GLU A 50 -8.84 0.04 -4.84
C GLU A 50 -9.94 1.11 -4.86
N SER A 51 -10.67 1.25 -3.74
CA SER A 51 -11.74 2.24 -3.61
C SER A 51 -11.23 3.67 -3.60
N ASP A 52 -10.07 3.93 -2.98
CA ASP A 52 -9.49 5.26 -2.84
C ASP A 52 -8.91 5.80 -4.15
N LEU A 53 -8.30 4.90 -4.94
CA LEU A 53 -7.59 5.24 -6.16
C LEU A 53 -8.40 4.88 -7.43
N ASP A 54 -9.64 4.42 -7.27
CA ASP A 54 -10.59 4.07 -8.35
C ASP A 54 -9.98 3.09 -9.38
N PHE A 55 -9.37 2.01 -8.90
CA PHE A 55 -8.85 0.94 -9.74
C PHE A 55 -9.10 -0.44 -9.10
N THR A 56 -8.76 -1.50 -9.82
CA THR A 56 -8.84 -2.88 -9.31
C THR A 56 -7.54 -3.61 -9.56
N PHE A 57 -7.00 -4.25 -8.54
CA PHE A 57 -5.84 -5.13 -8.66
C PHE A 57 -6.22 -6.36 -9.48
N LYS A 58 -5.52 -6.61 -10.59
CA LYS A 58 -5.72 -7.83 -11.40
C LYS A 58 -5.13 -9.06 -10.73
N THR A 59 -3.97 -8.87 -10.10
CA THR A 59 -3.24 -9.91 -9.38
C THR A 59 -2.58 -9.27 -8.17
N LEU A 60 -2.79 -9.86 -6.99
CA LEU A 60 -2.08 -9.48 -5.77
C LEU A 60 -0.81 -10.34 -5.65
N ASP A 61 0.23 -10.00 -6.41
CA ASP A 61 1.52 -10.68 -6.33
C ASP A 61 2.43 -9.95 -5.34
N LEU A 62 2.31 -10.33 -4.07
CA LEU A 62 3.11 -9.78 -2.99
C LEU A 62 3.87 -10.89 -2.26
N PRO A 63 5.09 -10.61 -1.79
CA PRO A 63 5.84 -11.57 -0.98
C PRO A 63 5.12 -11.82 0.35
N LYS A 64 5.41 -12.95 1.00
CA LYS A 64 4.82 -13.35 2.29
C LYS A 64 4.92 -12.29 3.40
N ASN A 65 5.95 -11.46 3.38
CA ASN A 65 6.12 -10.34 4.31
C ASN A 65 6.41 -9.05 3.52
N PRO A 66 5.35 -8.42 2.98
CA PRO A 66 5.49 -7.27 2.12
C PRO A 66 5.88 -6.02 2.90
N SER A 67 6.65 -5.18 2.22
CA SER A 67 6.97 -3.82 2.64
C SER A 67 5.99 -2.83 2.02
N VAL A 68 5.97 -1.62 2.59
CA VAL A 68 5.26 -0.48 2.01
C VAL A 68 5.66 -0.25 0.56
N GLY A 69 6.96 -0.36 0.23
CA GLY A 69 7.46 -0.23 -1.13
C GLY A 69 7.03 -1.34 -2.07
N ASP A 70 6.71 -2.54 -1.56
CA ASP A 70 6.12 -3.61 -2.37
C ASP A 70 4.67 -3.26 -2.74
N VAL A 71 3.90 -2.70 -1.80
CA VAL A 71 2.51 -2.25 -2.07
C VAL A 71 2.50 -1.07 -3.04
N VAL A 72 3.38 -0.08 -2.86
CA VAL A 72 3.50 1.05 -3.78
C VAL A 72 3.80 0.56 -5.21
N ARG A 73 4.73 -0.37 -5.36
CA ARG A 73 5.05 -0.96 -6.68
C ARG A 73 3.85 -1.68 -7.29
N LEU A 74 3.13 -2.49 -6.50
CA LEU A 74 1.95 -3.19 -6.97
C LEU A 74 0.86 -2.22 -7.48
N ILE A 75 0.63 -1.12 -6.76
CA ILE A 75 -0.32 -0.08 -7.17
C ILE A 75 0.12 0.54 -8.50
N GLN A 76 1.39 0.92 -8.61
CA GLN A 76 1.93 1.50 -9.85
C GLN A 76 1.75 0.56 -11.04
N GLU A 77 2.13 -0.71 -10.88
CA GLU A 77 1.97 -1.74 -11.91
C GLU A 77 0.51 -1.96 -12.32
N SER A 78 -0.42 -1.85 -11.37
CA SER A 78 -1.86 -2.00 -11.62
C SER A 78 -2.49 -0.79 -12.31
N MET A 79 -1.95 0.40 -12.07
CA MET A 79 -2.41 1.66 -12.69
C MET A 79 -1.79 1.91 -14.07
N GLN A 80 -0.72 1.20 -14.45
CA GLN A 80 -0.22 1.27 -15.81
C GLN A 80 -1.24 0.65 -16.79
N PRO A 81 -1.56 1.32 -17.91
CA PRO A 81 -2.39 0.71 -18.94
C PRO A 81 -1.69 -0.55 -19.47
N ALA A 82 -2.42 -1.65 -19.58
CA ALA A 82 -1.95 -2.81 -20.32
C ALA A 82 -1.70 -2.33 -21.75
N GLY A 83 -0.42 -2.24 -22.13
CA GLY A 83 0.01 -1.79 -23.45
C GLY A 83 -0.53 -2.66 -24.58
#